data_AF-A0A386ZPJ1-F1
#
_entry.id   AF-A0A386ZPJ1-F1
#
_cell.length_a   1.000
_cell.length_b   1.000
_cell.length_c   1.000
_cell.angle_alpha   90.00
_cell.angle_beta   90.00
_cell.angle_gamma   90.00
#
_symmetry.space_group_name_H-M   'P 1'
#
loop_
_entity.id
_entity.type
_entity.pdbx_description
1 polymer ?
#
loop_
_entity_poly.entity_id
_entity_poly.type
_entity_poly.pdbx_seq_one_letter_code
_entity_poly.pdbx_strand_id
1 'polypeptide(L)'
;MWDRPIPYSGGRAPMLWLLGAHGGAGVSTLERVLAPAADAQRRWPGVLDGESPFVVVVARETLDGLARAHELLRQHRAGNAGPSRVLGLITCAHQPGRVPLDIRRYRRVIDELVPESGRWRVGWQPAWPLTQRSDLPVWTPESPYPSRGSDPLAAARELGHNLLAAVSATATEDTTDRLPGATAA
;
A
#
# COMPACT_ATOMS: atom_id res chain seq x y z
N MET A 1 1.22 -9.63 14.72
CA MET A 1 1.54 -8.21 15.00
C MET A 1 2.98 -8.13 15.46
N TRP A 2 3.62 -6.98 15.29
CA TRP A 2 4.91 -6.69 15.87
C TRP A 2 4.77 -6.20 17.31
N ASP A 3 5.62 -6.69 18.20
CA ASP A 3 5.73 -6.34 19.62
C ASP A 3 6.88 -5.35 19.91
N ARG A 4 7.58 -4.95 18.85
CA ARG A 4 8.67 -3.98 18.81
C ARG A 4 8.62 -3.22 17.49
N PRO A 5 9.31 -2.08 17.34
CA PRO A 5 9.41 -1.43 16.05
C PRO A 5 9.86 -2.39 14.94
N ILE A 6 9.21 -2.28 13.79
CA ILE A 6 9.53 -3.01 12.58
C ILE A 6 10.95 -2.63 12.16
N PRO A 7 11.84 -3.62 11.94
CA PRO A 7 13.15 -3.36 11.39
C PRO A 7 13.04 -2.67 10.03
N TYR A 8 13.57 -1.45 9.94
CA TYR A 8 13.66 -0.69 8.70
C TYR A 8 15.01 0.03 8.67
N SER A 9 15.70 -0.04 7.53
CA SER A 9 17.08 0.44 7.37
C SER A 9 17.20 1.69 6.50
N GLY A 10 16.09 2.35 6.15
CA GLY A 10 16.14 3.59 5.38
C GLY A 10 16.36 4.82 6.25
N GLY A 11 16.81 5.91 5.63
CA GLY A 11 17.23 7.13 6.34
C GLY A 11 16.10 7.98 6.94
N ARG A 12 14.82 7.65 6.69
CA ARG A 12 13.64 8.34 7.24
C ARG A 12 12.54 7.34 7.55
N ALA A 13 11.80 7.54 8.64
CA ALA A 13 10.65 6.70 8.96
C ALA A 13 9.65 6.67 7.78
N PRO A 14 9.10 5.49 7.43
CA PRO A 14 8.16 5.38 6.33
C PRO A 14 6.84 6.08 6.66
N MET A 15 6.21 6.66 5.63
CA MET A 15 4.88 7.26 5.74
C MET A 15 3.79 6.19 5.87
N LEU A 16 4.00 4.99 5.32
CA LEU A 16 3.07 3.87 5.40
C LEU A 16 3.79 2.53 5.27
N TRP A 17 3.13 1.49 5.77
CA TRP A 17 3.60 0.11 5.71
C TRP A 17 2.88 -0.70 4.62
N LEU A 18 3.66 -1.44 3.85
CA LEU A 18 3.18 -2.40 2.87
C LEU A 18 3.07 -3.78 3.52
N LEU A 19 1.85 -4.24 3.78
CA LEU A 19 1.60 -5.56 4.36
C LEU A 19 1.34 -6.59 3.25
N GLY A 20 2.35 -7.37 2.91
CA GLY A 20 2.23 -8.45 1.94
C GLY A 20 1.32 -9.58 2.43
N ALA A 21 0.26 -9.88 1.68
CA ALA A 21 -0.66 -10.98 1.97
C ALA A 21 0.01 -12.36 1.89
N HIS A 22 1.07 -12.47 1.09
CA HIS A 22 1.82 -13.71 0.88
C HIS A 22 3.25 -13.42 0.39
N GLY A 23 4.10 -14.46 0.37
CA GLY A 23 5.41 -14.39 -0.29
C GLY A 23 5.24 -14.16 -1.80
N GLY A 24 5.98 -13.22 -2.39
CA GLY A 24 5.83 -12.85 -3.79
C GLY A 24 4.66 -11.90 -4.09
N ALA A 25 4.05 -11.28 -3.07
CA ALA A 25 3.00 -10.27 -3.26
C ALA A 25 3.47 -9.02 -4.03
N GLY A 26 4.78 -8.76 -4.09
CA GLY A 26 5.39 -7.60 -4.76
C GLY A 26 5.88 -6.51 -3.81
N VAL A 27 5.79 -6.72 -2.50
CA VAL A 27 6.16 -5.73 -1.48
C VAL A 27 7.57 -5.20 -1.68
N SER A 28 8.59 -6.06 -1.78
CA SER A 28 9.98 -5.62 -1.98
C SER A 28 10.20 -4.79 -3.26
N THR A 29 9.42 -5.04 -4.31
CA THR A 29 9.45 -4.20 -5.53
C THR A 29 8.79 -2.85 -5.27
N LEU A 30 7.63 -2.83 -4.61
CA LEU A 30 6.90 -1.60 -4.28
C LEU A 30 7.65 -0.71 -3.28
N GLU A 31 8.20 -1.29 -2.22
CA GLU A 31 9.09 -0.62 -1.26
C GLU A 31 10.28 0.03 -1.98
N ARG A 32 10.84 -0.66 -2.98
CA ARG A 32 11.92 -0.09 -3.78
C ARG A 32 11.45 1.10 -4.62
N VAL A 33 10.32 0.98 -5.32
CA VAL A 33 9.88 2.03 -6.27
C VAL A 33 9.14 3.18 -5.59
N LEU A 34 8.71 3.04 -4.33
CA LEU A 34 7.99 4.05 -3.55
C LEU A 34 8.80 4.39 -2.29
N ALA A 35 9.65 5.41 -2.37
CA ALA A 35 10.50 5.79 -1.23
C ALA A 35 9.75 6.05 0.09
N PRO A 36 8.51 6.60 0.10
CA PRO A 36 7.77 6.82 1.35
C PRO A 36 7.21 5.55 2.00
N ALA A 37 7.30 4.38 1.37
CA ALA A 37 6.71 3.14 1.86
C ALA A 37 7.79 2.14 2.28
N ALA A 38 7.47 1.28 3.25
CA ALA A 38 8.36 0.21 3.71
C ALA A 38 7.61 -1.11 3.91
N ASP A 39 8.32 -2.24 3.85
CA ASP A 39 7.75 -3.57 4.10
C ASP A 39 7.39 -3.76 5.58
N ALA A 40 6.14 -4.13 5.85
CA ALA A 40 5.67 -4.49 7.19
C ALA A 40 6.20 -5.87 7.67
N GLN A 41 7.00 -6.55 6.86
CA GLN A 41 7.58 -7.86 7.11
C GLN A 41 6.50 -8.91 7.43
N ARG A 42 5.40 -8.85 6.65
CA ARG A 42 4.23 -9.75 6.74
C ARG A 42 3.52 -9.78 8.09
N ARG A 43 3.68 -8.75 8.94
CA ARG A 43 2.97 -8.63 10.22
C ARG A 43 2.38 -7.23 10.38
N TRP A 44 1.22 -7.14 11.01
CA TRP A 44 0.62 -5.87 11.40
C TRP A 44 1.60 -5.04 12.24
N PRO A 45 1.85 -3.76 11.90
CA PRO A 45 2.60 -2.84 12.74
C PRO A 45 2.01 -2.73 14.14
N GLY A 46 2.90 -2.67 15.13
CA GLY A 46 2.54 -2.35 16.51
C GLY A 46 2.32 -0.86 16.74
N VAL A 47 2.77 -0.01 15.79
CA VAL A 47 2.71 1.46 15.87
C VAL A 47 3.47 1.93 17.12
N LEU A 48 4.69 1.43 17.26
CA LEU A 48 5.56 1.71 18.40
C LEU A 48 6.56 2.80 18.03
N ASP A 49 7.05 3.56 19.00
CA ASP A 49 8.10 4.58 18.81
C ASP A 49 7.83 5.58 17.67
N GLY A 50 6.56 5.97 17.49
CA GLY A 50 6.16 6.95 16.47
C GLY A 50 6.10 6.39 15.04
N GLU A 51 6.11 5.08 14.87
CA GLU A 51 5.85 4.42 13.59
C GLU A 51 4.55 4.91 12.96
N SER A 52 4.52 4.93 11.62
CA SER A 52 3.27 5.20 10.90
C SER A 52 2.20 4.16 11.26
N PRO A 53 0.95 4.59 11.57
CA PRO A 53 -0.17 3.68 11.74
C PRO A 53 -0.72 3.17 10.40
N PHE A 54 -0.33 3.76 9.28
CA PHE A 54 -0.97 3.52 8.00
C PHE A 54 -0.46 2.24 7.34
N VAL A 55 -1.39 1.40 6.90
CA VAL A 55 -1.12 0.11 6.27
C VAL A 55 -1.84 0.00 4.94
N VAL A 56 -1.15 -0.54 3.95
CA VAL A 56 -1.76 -0.98 2.69
C VAL A 56 -1.48 -2.45 2.50
N VAL A 57 -2.53 -3.24 2.31
CA VAL A 57 -2.40 -4.68 2.01
C VAL A 57 -1.93 -4.82 0.56
N VAL A 58 -1.00 -5.72 0.29
CA VAL A 58 -0.46 -5.97 -1.05
C VAL A 58 -0.66 -7.43 -1.43
N ALA A 59 -1.18 -7.67 -2.63
CA ALA A 59 -1.36 -9.02 -3.16
C ALA A 59 -1.09 -9.12 -4.66
N ARG A 60 -0.58 -10.29 -5.08
CA ARG A 60 -0.51 -10.66 -6.49
C ARG A 60 -1.90 -11.08 -6.98
N GLU A 61 -2.23 -10.76 -8.23
CA GLU A 61 -3.49 -11.14 -8.89
C GLU A 61 -3.55 -12.64 -9.20
N THR A 62 -3.62 -13.46 -8.16
CA THR A 62 -3.83 -14.91 -8.16
C THR A 62 -4.97 -15.23 -7.19
N LEU A 63 -5.67 -16.35 -7.36
CA LEU A 63 -6.76 -16.71 -6.43
C LEU A 63 -6.25 -16.82 -4.98
N ASP A 64 -5.11 -17.46 -4.77
CA ASP A 64 -4.48 -17.57 -3.45
C ASP A 64 -4.10 -16.19 -2.90
N GLY A 65 -3.47 -15.33 -3.72
CA GLY A 65 -3.08 -14.00 -3.28
C GLY A 65 -4.27 -13.14 -2.86
N LEU A 66 -5.37 -13.20 -3.61
CA LEU A 66 -6.60 -12.51 -3.29
C LEU A 66 -7.28 -13.10 -2.04
N ALA A 67 -7.30 -14.43 -1.88
CA ALA A 67 -7.83 -15.06 -0.68
C ALA A 67 -7.08 -14.64 0.59
N ARG A 68 -5.74 -14.59 0.54
CA ARG A 68 -4.94 -14.11 1.68
C ARG A 68 -5.13 -12.62 1.98
N ALA A 69 -5.31 -11.80 0.94
CA ALA A 69 -5.64 -10.38 1.14
C ALA A 69 -7.00 -10.23 1.82
N HIS A 70 -7.99 -11.01 1.38
CA HIS A 70 -9.32 -11.06 1.98
C HIS A 70 -9.24 -11.42 3.48
N GLU A 71 -8.47 -12.45 3.84
CA GLU A 71 -8.24 -12.84 5.24
C GLU A 71 -7.68 -11.70 6.09
N LEU A 72 -6.63 -11.01 5.61
CA LEU A 72 -6.04 -9.87 6.33
C LEU A 72 -7.02 -8.71 6.48
N LEU A 73 -7.77 -8.37 5.43
CA LEU A 73 -8.75 -7.28 5.50
C LEU A 73 -9.90 -7.61 6.44
N ARG A 74 -10.35 -8.87 6.49
CA ARG A 74 -11.33 -9.33 7.49
C ARG A 74 -10.74 -9.32 8.90
N GLN A 75 -9.48 -9.70 9.07
CA GLN A 75 -8.78 -9.60 10.35
C GLN A 75 -8.80 -8.16 10.87
N HIS A 76 -8.48 -7.18 10.02
CA HIS A 76 -8.56 -5.76 10.38
C HIS A 76 -9.98 -5.32 10.75
N ARG A 77 -11.00 -5.67 9.94
CA ARG A 77 -12.40 -5.33 10.25
C ARG A 77 -12.93 -5.99 11.52
N ALA A 78 -12.37 -7.13 11.91
CA ALA A 78 -12.67 -7.79 13.18
C ALA A 78 -11.92 -7.19 14.38
N GLY A 79 -11.16 -6.10 14.20
CA GLY A 79 -10.38 -5.46 15.27
C GLY A 79 -9.06 -6.17 15.60
N ASN A 80 -8.66 -7.18 14.82
CA ASN A 80 -7.51 -8.04 15.12
C ASN A 80 -6.20 -7.58 14.43
N ALA A 81 -6.12 -6.29 14.06
CA ALA A 81 -4.95 -5.66 13.44
C ALA A 81 -4.22 -4.65 14.37
N GLY A 82 -4.65 -4.51 15.62
CA GLY A 82 -4.06 -3.58 16.58
C GLY A 82 -4.31 -2.13 16.19
N PRO A 83 -3.37 -1.21 16.49
CA PRO A 83 -3.51 0.21 16.17
C PRO A 83 -3.30 0.54 14.68
N SER A 84 -3.06 -0.48 13.83
CA SER A 84 -2.91 -0.31 12.39
C SER A 84 -4.19 0.20 11.74
N ARG A 85 -4.04 1.12 10.79
CA ARG A 85 -5.12 1.72 9.99
C ARG A 85 -4.96 1.32 8.54
N VAL A 86 -5.86 0.48 8.04
CA VAL A 86 -5.82 0.07 6.63
C VAL A 86 -6.35 1.19 5.73
N LEU A 87 -5.48 1.71 4.87
CA LEU A 87 -5.84 2.69 3.83
C LEU A 87 -6.45 2.04 2.59
N GLY A 88 -6.07 0.80 2.30
CA GLY A 88 -6.53 0.13 1.08
C GLY A 88 -5.80 -1.16 0.72
N LEU A 89 -5.98 -1.55 -0.54
CA LEU A 89 -5.41 -2.74 -1.17
C LEU A 89 -4.69 -2.35 -2.46
N ILE A 90 -3.43 -2.76 -2.58
CA ILE A 90 -2.71 -2.80 -3.85
C ILE A 90 -2.78 -4.21 -4.40
N THR A 91 -3.47 -4.36 -5.53
CA THR A 91 -3.38 -5.55 -6.36
C THR A 91 -2.33 -5.35 -7.43
N CYS A 92 -1.67 -6.43 -7.80
CA CYS A 92 -0.43 -6.35 -8.51
C CYS A 92 -0.48 -7.41 -9.60
N ALA A 93 -0.39 -7.00 -10.88
CA ALA A 93 -0.69 -7.88 -12.00
C ALA A 93 0.18 -9.13 -12.02
N HIS A 94 -0.41 -10.30 -12.29
CA HIS A 94 0.33 -11.55 -12.42
C HIS A 94 0.88 -11.76 -13.84
N GLN A 95 0.19 -11.22 -14.85
CA GLN A 95 0.52 -11.41 -16.27
C GLN A 95 0.16 -10.15 -17.08
N PRO A 96 0.75 -9.98 -18.29
CA PRO A 96 0.32 -8.94 -19.23
C PRO A 96 -1.11 -9.16 -19.74
N GLY A 97 -1.69 -8.10 -20.30
CA GLY A 97 -2.97 -8.16 -20.98
C GLY A 97 -4.19 -8.12 -20.05
N ARG A 98 -5.28 -8.75 -20.50
CA ARG A 98 -6.58 -8.70 -19.82
C ARG A 98 -6.56 -9.53 -18.53
N VAL A 99 -7.02 -8.92 -17.44
CA VAL A 99 -7.21 -9.62 -16.16
C VAL A 99 -8.25 -10.74 -16.34
N PRO A 100 -7.98 -11.99 -15.94
CA PRO A 100 -8.96 -13.09 -16.01
C PRO A 100 -10.27 -12.79 -15.27
N LEU A 101 -11.40 -13.35 -15.75
CA LEU A 101 -12.73 -13.05 -15.19
C LEU A 101 -12.82 -13.35 -13.69
N ASP A 102 -12.30 -14.49 -13.26
CA ASP A 102 -12.39 -14.92 -11.85
C ASP A 102 -11.59 -14.01 -10.93
N ILE A 103 -10.42 -13.55 -11.38
CA ILE A 103 -9.62 -12.54 -10.68
C ILE A 103 -10.40 -11.22 -10.57
N ARG A 104 -11.02 -10.74 -11.66
CA ARG A 104 -11.82 -9.50 -11.60
C ARG A 104 -13.01 -9.61 -10.66
N ARG A 105 -13.72 -10.75 -10.70
CA ARG A 105 -14.87 -11.02 -9.83
C ARG A 105 -14.45 -11.07 -8.37
N TYR A 106 -13.38 -11.78 -8.05
CA TYR A 106 -12.93 -11.89 -6.67
C TYR A 106 -12.39 -10.55 -6.14
N ARG A 107 -11.65 -9.78 -6.97
CA ARG A 107 -11.25 -8.42 -6.61
C ARG A 107 -12.42 -7.53 -6.25
N ARG A 108 -13.52 -7.56 -7.01
CA ARG A 108 -14.72 -6.77 -6.69
C ARG A 108 -15.29 -7.07 -5.29
N VAL A 109 -15.27 -8.34 -4.87
CA VAL A 109 -15.69 -8.72 -3.51
C VAL A 109 -14.75 -8.14 -2.46
N ILE A 110 -13.44 -8.20 -2.70
CA ILE A 110 -12.45 -7.68 -1.75
C ILE A 110 -12.46 -6.15 -1.72
N ASP A 111 -12.76 -5.49 -2.83
CA ASP A 111 -12.85 -4.03 -2.94
C ASP A 111 -13.94 -3.44 -2.02
N GLU A 112 -14.94 -4.22 -1.60
CA GLU A 112 -15.95 -3.84 -0.58
C GLU A 112 -15.36 -3.79 0.84
N LEU A 113 -14.15 -4.33 1.03
CA LEU A 113 -13.44 -4.34 2.31
C LEU A 113 -12.58 -3.09 2.56
N VAL A 114 -12.42 -2.24 1.55
CA VAL A 114 -11.58 -1.04 1.59
C VAL A 114 -12.33 0.18 1.07
N PRO A 115 -11.91 1.41 1.42
CA PRO A 115 -12.45 2.63 0.83
C PRO A 115 -12.32 2.63 -0.69
N GLU A 116 -13.22 3.32 -1.40
CA GLU A 116 -13.15 3.42 -2.87
C GLU A 116 -11.83 4.04 -3.35
N SER A 117 -11.36 5.07 -2.67
CA SER A 117 -10.05 5.70 -2.89
C SER A 117 -8.86 4.80 -2.59
N GLY A 118 -9.08 3.70 -1.86
CA GLY A 118 -8.10 2.69 -1.44
C GLY A 118 -7.99 1.48 -2.36
N ARG A 119 -8.58 1.52 -3.56
CA ARG A 119 -8.60 0.40 -4.52
C ARG A 119 -7.55 0.62 -5.60
N TRP A 120 -6.34 0.13 -5.38
CA TRP A 120 -5.23 0.35 -6.31
C TRP A 120 -4.84 -0.91 -7.06
N ARG A 121 -4.37 -0.70 -8.29
CA ARG A 121 -3.84 -1.76 -9.14
C ARG A 121 -2.55 -1.32 -9.81
N VAL A 122 -1.48 -2.06 -9.58
CA VAL A 122 -0.26 -1.96 -10.39
C VAL A 122 -0.38 -2.92 -11.56
N GLY A 123 -0.50 -2.37 -12.77
CA GLY A 123 -0.50 -3.14 -14.01
C GLY A 123 0.81 -3.89 -14.25
N TRP A 124 0.83 -4.78 -15.25
CA TRP A 124 2.06 -5.47 -15.64
C TRP A 124 3.08 -4.45 -16.15
N GLN A 125 4.27 -4.45 -15.56
CA GLN A 125 5.38 -3.57 -15.93
C GLN A 125 6.43 -4.42 -16.66
N PRO A 126 6.50 -4.39 -18.01
CA PRO A 126 7.35 -5.31 -18.77
C PRO A 126 8.84 -5.19 -18.42
N ALA A 127 9.28 -3.99 -18.04
CA ALA A 127 10.68 -3.74 -17.67
C ALA A 127 11.04 -4.30 -16.29
N TRP A 128 10.12 -4.31 -15.32
CA TRP A 128 10.48 -4.62 -13.93
C TRP A 128 11.05 -6.04 -13.73
N PRO A 129 10.50 -7.11 -14.33
CA PRO A 129 11.09 -8.44 -14.23
C PRO A 129 12.48 -8.57 -14.87
N LEU A 130 12.84 -7.65 -15.78
CA LEU A 130 14.11 -7.62 -16.50
C LEU A 130 15.12 -6.67 -15.86
N THR A 131 14.73 -5.96 -14.81
CA THR A 131 15.58 -5.00 -14.08
C THR A 131 15.87 -5.56 -12.70
N GLN A 132 17.15 -5.55 -12.28
CA GLN A 132 17.46 -5.90 -10.90
C GLN A 132 16.76 -4.92 -9.95
N ARG A 133 16.30 -5.40 -8.80
CA ARG A 133 15.56 -4.54 -7.85
C ARG A 133 16.38 -3.31 -7.46
N SER A 134 17.69 -3.43 -7.29
CA SER A 134 18.60 -2.31 -6.99
C SER A 134 18.67 -1.23 -8.08
N ASP A 135 18.18 -1.53 -9.27
CA ASP A 135 18.26 -0.66 -10.44
C ASP A 135 16.87 -0.14 -10.85
N LEU A 136 15.81 -0.60 -10.16
CA LEU A 136 14.48 -0.08 -10.37
C LEU A 136 14.41 1.40 -9.99
N PRO A 137 13.66 2.20 -10.76
CA PRO A 137 13.56 3.64 -10.54
C PRO A 137 12.76 3.90 -9.26
N VAL A 138 13.24 4.86 -8.46
CA VAL A 138 12.65 5.19 -7.17
C VAL A 138 11.86 6.47 -7.31
N TRP A 139 10.58 6.43 -6.99
CA TRP A 139 9.72 7.60 -6.90
C TRP A 139 9.75 8.18 -5.49
N THR A 140 9.89 9.50 -5.42
CA THR A 140 9.67 10.36 -4.24
C THR A 140 8.63 11.43 -4.59
N PRO A 141 7.97 12.07 -3.61
CA PRO A 141 7.03 13.17 -3.88
C PRO A 141 7.65 14.32 -4.70
N GLU A 142 8.95 14.53 -4.56
CA GLU A 142 9.72 15.58 -5.24
C GLU A 142 10.29 15.13 -6.59
N SER A 143 10.07 13.88 -7.00
CA SER A 143 10.64 13.34 -8.24
C SER A 143 10.13 14.12 -9.46
N PRO A 144 11.01 14.68 -10.30
CA PRO A 144 10.61 15.53 -11.41
C PRO A 144 9.90 14.72 -12.50
N TYR A 145 9.00 15.37 -13.24
CA TYR A 145 8.47 14.79 -14.47
C TYR A 145 9.51 14.87 -15.58
N PRO A 146 9.57 13.89 -16.50
CA PRO A 146 10.44 14.00 -17.66
C PRO A 146 9.99 15.18 -18.51
N SER A 147 10.94 15.96 -19.02
CA SER A 147 10.65 17.07 -19.94
C SER A 147 10.24 16.57 -21.34
N ARG A 148 10.65 15.35 -21.72
CA ARG A 148 10.33 14.66 -22.97
C ARG A 148 10.38 13.13 -22.78
N GLY A 149 9.68 12.38 -23.63
CA GLY A 149 9.71 10.91 -23.64
C GLY A 149 8.79 10.24 -22.62
N SER A 150 8.89 8.92 -22.47
CA SER A 150 8.10 8.16 -21.49
C SER A 150 8.62 8.38 -20.07
N ASP A 151 7.72 8.49 -19.09
CA ASP A 151 8.10 8.55 -17.68
C ASP A 151 8.44 7.15 -17.14
N PRO A 152 9.71 6.85 -16.80
CA PRO A 152 10.08 5.57 -16.19
C PRO A 152 9.45 5.39 -14.80
N LEU A 153 8.99 6.47 -14.16
CA LEU A 153 8.31 6.47 -12.88
C LEU A 153 6.79 6.38 -13.00
N ALA A 154 6.19 6.38 -14.19
CA ALA A 154 4.74 6.55 -14.38
C ALA A 154 3.89 5.69 -13.42
N ALA A 155 4.18 4.37 -13.37
CA ALA A 155 3.45 3.43 -12.53
C ALA A 155 3.64 3.68 -11.02
N ALA A 156 4.88 4.01 -10.61
CA ALA A 156 5.18 4.31 -9.21
C ALA A 156 4.64 5.68 -8.80
N ARG A 157 4.66 6.66 -9.70
CA ARG A 157 4.20 8.03 -9.50
C ARG A 157 2.70 8.10 -9.29
N GLU A 158 1.93 7.47 -10.16
CA GLU A 158 0.47 7.42 -10.03
C GLU A 158 0.08 6.79 -8.68
N LEU A 159 0.64 5.62 -8.38
CA LEU A 159 0.39 4.95 -7.10
C LEU A 159 0.85 5.80 -5.91
N GLY A 160 2.04 6.40 -6.01
CA GLY A 160 2.63 7.23 -4.96
C GLY A 160 1.76 8.42 -4.60
N HIS A 161 1.28 9.19 -5.57
CA HIS A 161 0.36 10.29 -5.31
C HIS A 161 -0.96 9.82 -4.67
N ASN A 162 -1.52 8.71 -5.15
CA ASN A 162 -2.76 8.16 -4.59
C ASN A 162 -2.58 7.72 -3.13
N LEU A 163 -1.43 7.13 -2.79
CA LEU A 163 -1.09 6.75 -1.43
C LEU A 163 -0.91 7.96 -0.52
N LEU A 164 -0.22 9.01 -0.97
CA LEU A 164 -0.10 10.27 -0.23
C LEU A 164 -1.46 10.90 0.03
N ALA A 165 -2.32 10.96 -1.00
CA ALA A 165 -3.67 11.51 -0.85
C ALA A 165 -4.49 10.73 0.19
N ALA A 166 -4.40 9.39 0.18
CA ALA A 166 -5.06 8.55 1.19
C ALA A 166 -4.53 8.83 2.61
N VAL A 167 -3.21 8.91 2.79
CA VAL A 167 -2.60 9.28 4.08
C VAL A 167 -3.10 10.65 4.55
N SER A 168 -3.07 11.67 3.69
CA SER A 168 -3.48 13.03 4.03
C SER A 168 -4.96 13.14 4.38
N ALA A 169 -5.84 12.47 3.64
CA ALA A 169 -7.27 12.45 3.92
C ALA A 169 -7.55 11.83 5.30
N THR A 170 -6.98 10.66 5.56
CA THR A 170 -7.18 9.91 6.79
C THR A 170 -6.52 10.58 8.02
N ALA A 171 -5.43 11.33 7.84
CA ALA A 171 -4.83 12.15 8.89
C ALA A 171 -5.67 13.41 9.23
N THR A 172 -6.36 13.97 8.24
CA THR A 172 -7.23 15.14 8.43
C THR A 172 -8.51 14.75 9.20
N GLU A 173 -9.09 13.59 8.89
CA GLU A 173 -10.24 13.05 9.63
C GLU A 173 -9.95 12.91 11.13
N ASP A 174 -8.78 12.41 11.49
CA ASP A 174 -8.34 12.29 12.91
C ASP A 174 -8.19 13.64 13.61
N THR A 175 -7.73 14.65 12.89
CA THR A 175 -7.57 16.00 13.46
C THR A 175 -8.94 16.61 13.75
N THR A 176 -9.91 16.38 12.87
CA THR A 176 -11.29 16.85 13.04
C THR A 176 -12.01 16.11 14.17
N ASP A 177 -11.84 14.78 14.30
CA ASP A 177 -12.48 13.97 15.34
C ASP A 177 -11.93 14.23 16.76
N ARG A 178 -10.72 14.82 16.86
CA ARG A 178 -10.09 15.20 18.14
C ARG A 178 -10.44 16.60 18.65
N LEU A 179 -11.14 17.44 17.89
CA LEU A 179 -11.57 18.75 18.39
C LEU A 179 -12.84 18.58 19.26
N PRO A 180 -12.79 18.87 20.59
CA PRO A 180 -13.99 18.85 21.40
C PRO A 180 -14.94 19.92 20.89
N GLY A 181 -16.22 19.57 20.75
CA GLY A 181 -17.27 20.49 20.34
C GLY A 181 -17.13 21.82 21.07
N ALA A 182 -16.93 22.90 20.32
CA ALA A 182 -17.05 24.24 20.85
C ALA A 182 -18.47 24.35 21.44
N THR A 183 -18.56 24.29 22.75
CA THR A 183 -19.79 24.54 23.50
C THR A 183 -20.24 25.95 23.15
N ALA A 184 -21.28 26.05 22.32
CA ALA A 184 -21.98 27.31 22.12
C ALA A 184 -22.64 27.67 23.46
N ALA A 185 -22.14 28.76 24.06
CA ALA A 185 -22.76 29.45 25.18
C ALA A 185 -23.86 30.39 24.68
#